data_AF-A0A6P0WRZ9-F1
#
_entry.id   AF-A0A6P0WRZ9-F1
#
_cell.length_a   1.000
_cell.length_b   1.000
_cell.length_c   1.000
_cell.angle_alpha   90.00
_cell.angle_beta   90.00
_cell.angle_gamma   90.00
#
_symmetry.space_group_name_H-M   'P 1'
#
loop_
_entity.id
_entity.type
_entity.pdbx_description
1 polymer ?
#
loop_
_entity_poly.entity_id
_entity_poly.type
_entity_poly.pdbx_seq_one_letter_code
_entity_poly.pdbx_strand_id
1 'polypeptide(L)'
;MTYTATRTREALSYADRVTIASVLTWDAINKTFSPDEIEAIRIEGDMVWVKLTRGSWPISRHMFRSILEAQRASINKQMGQIIEAEAQEVAEAECEMSEIIHANATQFYSEHLGIDNWSE
;
A
#
# COMPACT_ATOMS: atom_id res chain seq x y z
N MET A 1 -40.01 21.63 19.52
CA MET A 1 -38.61 21.92 19.20
C MET A 1 -38.14 20.90 18.16
N THR A 2 -38.05 21.31 16.90
CA THR A 2 -37.63 20.45 15.79
C THR A 2 -36.11 20.52 15.67
N TYR A 3 -35.42 19.45 16.07
CA TYR A 3 -33.99 19.28 15.81
C TYR A 3 -33.80 19.01 14.31
N THR A 4 -33.55 20.06 13.53
CA THR A 4 -33.03 19.90 12.17
C THR A 4 -31.58 19.45 12.30
N ALA A 5 -31.35 18.14 12.27
CA ALA A 5 -30.03 17.59 12.04
C ALA A 5 -29.61 18.02 10.63
N THR A 6 -28.88 19.12 10.52
CA THR A 6 -28.09 19.48 9.35
C THR A 6 -27.01 18.42 9.20
N ARG A 7 -27.39 17.29 8.59
CA ARG A 7 -26.45 16.29 8.12
C ARG A 7 -25.75 16.89 6.91
N THR A 8 -24.69 17.66 7.16
CA THR A 8 -23.72 18.06 6.15
C THR A 8 -23.27 16.78 5.45
N ARG A 9 -23.77 16.59 4.22
CA ARG A 9 -23.42 15.47 3.37
C ARG A 9 -22.09 15.82 2.75
N GLU A 10 -21.01 15.65 3.51
CA GLU A 10 -19.68 15.75 2.93
C GLU A 10 -19.59 14.76 1.78
N ALA A 11 -19.21 15.27 0.61
CA ALA A 11 -19.01 14.43 -0.56
C ALA A 11 -17.87 13.45 -0.23
N LEU A 12 -18.06 12.18 -0.56
CA LEU A 12 -17.03 11.17 -0.35
C LEU A 12 -15.75 11.58 -1.06
N SER A 13 -14.62 11.51 -0.36
CA SER A 13 -13.32 11.74 -0.99
C SER A 13 -13.11 10.73 -2.12
N TYR A 14 -12.24 11.07 -3.08
CA TYR A 14 -11.90 10.12 -4.13
C TYR A 14 -11.27 8.84 -3.55
N ALA A 15 -10.44 8.97 -2.52
CA ALA A 15 -9.83 7.82 -1.82
C ALA A 15 -10.87 6.89 -1.18
N ASP A 16 -11.92 7.46 -0.57
CA ASP A 16 -13.02 6.66 -0.03
C ASP A 16 -13.76 5.92 -1.14
N ARG A 17 -14.04 6.60 -2.25
CA ARG A 17 -14.72 6.01 -3.42
C ARG A 17 -13.91 4.88 -4.03
N VAL A 18 -12.59 5.02 -4.14
CA VAL A 18 -11.69 3.96 -4.60
C VAL A 18 -11.76 2.75 -3.67
N THR A 19 -11.71 2.99 -2.36
CA THR A 19 -11.80 1.92 -1.36
C THR A 19 -13.13 1.17 -1.45
N ILE A 20 -14.25 1.91 -1.52
CA ILE A 20 -15.59 1.32 -1.63
C ILE A 20 -15.73 0.55 -2.95
N ALA A 21 -15.28 1.11 -4.08
CA ALA A 21 -15.30 0.44 -5.38
C ALA A 21 -14.54 -0.89 -5.36
N SER A 22 -13.38 -0.90 -4.70
CA SER A 22 -12.56 -2.10 -4.51
C SER A 22 -13.29 -3.16 -3.69
N VAL A 23 -13.93 -2.78 -2.57
CA VAL A 23 -14.72 -3.69 -1.75
C VAL A 23 -15.90 -4.29 -2.53
N LEU A 24 -16.64 -3.45 -3.27
CA LEU A 24 -17.76 -3.90 -4.08
C LEU A 24 -17.34 -4.83 -5.21
N THR A 25 -16.20 -4.56 -5.84
CA THR A 25 -15.64 -5.42 -6.90
C THR A 25 -15.22 -6.78 -6.35
N TRP A 26 -14.76 -6.83 -5.10
CA TRP A 26 -14.41 -8.08 -4.44
C TRP A 26 -15.64 -8.93 -4.08
N ASP A 27 -16.72 -8.28 -3.62
CA ASP A 27 -17.99 -8.92 -3.32
C ASP A 27 -18.70 -9.43 -4.59
N ALA A 28 -18.61 -8.69 -5.70
CA ALA A 28 -19.32 -9.03 -6.91
C ALA A 28 -18.55 -10.02 -7.79
N ILE A 29 -19.15 -11.21 -7.97
CA ILE A 29 -18.56 -12.35 -8.68
C ILE A 29 -18.12 -12.02 -10.13
N ASN A 30 -18.78 -11.08 -10.82
CA ASN A 30 -18.49 -10.72 -12.22
C ASN A 30 -18.73 -9.23 -12.54
N LYS A 31 -18.55 -8.33 -11.56
CA LYS A 31 -18.82 -6.91 -11.77
C LYS A 31 -17.73 -6.04 -11.17
N THR A 32 -17.17 -5.17 -12.00
CA THR A 32 -16.25 -4.14 -11.57
C THR A 32 -17.04 -2.85 -11.32
N PHE A 33 -16.73 -2.16 -10.23
CA PHE A 33 -17.33 -0.87 -9.91
C PHE A 33 -16.32 0.25 -10.12
N SER A 34 -16.72 1.34 -10.76
CA SER A 34 -15.86 2.52 -10.88
C SER A 34 -16.01 3.43 -9.65
N PRO A 35 -14.92 4.00 -9.12
CA PRO A 35 -14.98 5.00 -8.06
C PRO A 35 -15.86 6.20 -8.43
N ASP A 36 -15.90 6.57 -9.71
CA ASP A 36 -16.69 7.71 -10.21
C ASP A 36 -18.19 7.43 -10.21
N GLU A 37 -18.59 6.17 -10.17
CA GLU A 37 -20.01 5.78 -10.09
C GLU A 37 -20.56 5.86 -8.67
N ILE A 38 -19.72 6.06 -7.65
CA ILE A 38 -20.12 6.06 -6.24
C ILE A 38 -20.48 7.48 -5.81
N GLU A 39 -21.74 7.66 -5.44
CA GLU A 39 -22.26 8.97 -5.02
C GLU A 39 -22.28 9.11 -3.50
N ALA A 40 -22.66 8.04 -2.81
CA ALA A 40 -22.79 8.04 -1.35
C ALA A 40 -22.80 6.62 -0.80
N ILE A 41 -22.54 6.49 0.50
CA ILE A 41 -22.85 5.29 1.25
C ILE A 41 -23.87 5.60 2.33
N ARG A 42 -24.68 4.61 2.68
CA ARG A 42 -25.55 4.67 3.85
C ARG A 42 -25.47 3.34 4.58
N ILE A 43 -25.36 3.42 5.90
CA ILE A 43 -25.43 2.25 6.77
C ILE A 43 -26.84 2.20 7.33
N GLU A 44 -27.56 1.10 7.11
CA GLU A 44 -28.89 0.84 7.65
C GLU A 44 -28.90 -0.55 8.27
N GLY A 45 -28.89 -0.61 9.61
CA GLY A 45 -28.77 -1.86 10.35
C GLY A 45 -27.48 -2.62 10.01
N ASP A 46 -27.63 -3.87 9.58
CA ASP A 46 -26.53 -4.76 9.20
C ASP A 46 -26.14 -4.67 7.71
N MET A 47 -26.69 -3.70 6.98
CA MET A 47 -26.41 -3.48 5.57
C MET A 47 -25.71 -2.15 5.35
N VAL A 48 -24.76 -2.17 4.42
CA VAL A 48 -24.17 -0.98 3.80
C VAL A 48 -24.76 -0.88 2.40
N TRP A 49 -25.47 0.22 2.16
CA TRP A 49 -26.03 0.56 0.85
C TRP A 49 -25.12 1.55 0.16
N VAL A 50 -24.52 1.14 -0.94
CA VAL A 50 -23.73 2.05 -1.79
C VAL A 50 -24.64 2.59 -2.88
N LYS A 51 -24.86 3.91 -2.84
CA LYS A 51 -25.60 4.61 -3.88
C LYS A 51 -24.69 4.81 -5.08
N LEU A 52 -25.11 4.25 -6.21
CA LEU A 52 -24.43 4.38 -7.49
C LEU A 52 -25.22 5.33 -8.40
N THR A 53 -24.54 5.89 -9.39
CA THR A 53 -25.17 6.71 -10.46
C THR A 53 -26.37 6.01 -11.09
N ARG A 54 -26.25 4.68 -11.31
CA ARG A 54 -27.30 3.84 -11.92
C ARG A 54 -27.88 2.79 -10.98
N GLY A 55 -28.07 3.12 -9.70
CA GLY A 55 -28.81 2.26 -8.77
C GLY A 55 -28.28 2.32 -7.35
N SER A 56 -28.44 1.21 -6.64
CA SER A 56 -27.87 1.00 -5.31
C SER A 56 -27.39 -0.44 -5.18
N TRP A 57 -26.27 -0.65 -4.49
CA TRP A 57 -25.74 -1.97 -4.21
C TRP A 57 -25.76 -2.25 -2.70
N PRO A 58 -26.50 -3.27 -2.23
CA PRO A 58 -26.43 -3.73 -0.85
C PRO A 58 -25.21 -4.63 -0.65
N ILE A 59 -24.50 -4.42 0.46
CA ILE A 59 -23.51 -5.36 0.96
C ILE A 59 -23.66 -5.49 2.47
N SER A 60 -23.48 -6.70 3.02
CA SER A 60 -23.49 -6.90 4.46
C SER A 60 -22.39 -6.07 5.12
N ARG A 61 -22.71 -5.40 6.22
CA ARG A 61 -21.74 -4.64 7.03
C ARG A 61 -20.59 -5.49 7.54
N HIS A 62 -20.88 -6.75 7.88
CA HIS A 62 -19.85 -7.70 8.29
C HIS A 62 -18.90 -7.98 7.11
N MET A 63 -19.44 -8.33 5.96
CA MET A 63 -18.66 -8.63 4.75
C MET A 63 -17.83 -7.42 4.30
N PHE A 64 -18.42 -6.22 4.30
CA PHE A 64 -17.73 -4.98 3.98
C PHE A 64 -16.50 -4.77 4.88
N ARG A 65 -16.63 -5.00 6.19
CA ARG A 65 -15.50 -4.92 7.14
C ARG A 65 -14.44 -5.98 6.88
N SER A 66 -14.85 -7.24 6.70
CA SER A 66 -13.91 -8.33 6.46
C SER A 66 -13.08 -8.11 5.19
N ILE A 67 -13.71 -7.61 4.12
CA ILE A 67 -12.99 -7.29 2.88
C ILE A 67 -12.02 -6.13 3.10
N LEU A 68 -12.45 -5.05 3.78
CA LEU A 68 -11.56 -3.94 4.12
C LEU A 68 -10.34 -4.38 4.92
N GLU A 69 -10.54 -5.22 5.93
CA GLU A 69 -9.46 -5.75 6.77
C GLU A 69 -8.50 -6.61 5.96
N ALA A 70 -9.02 -7.50 5.10
CA ALA A 70 -8.21 -8.32 4.21
C ALA A 70 -7.38 -7.47 3.24
N GLN A 71 -7.99 -6.43 2.64
CA GLN A 71 -7.28 -5.50 1.75
C GLN A 71 -6.18 -4.74 2.48
N ARG A 72 -6.47 -4.23 3.68
CA ARG A 72 -5.48 -3.53 4.50
C ARG A 72 -4.31 -4.44 4.90
N ALA A 73 -4.60 -5.67 5.28
CA ALA A 73 -3.56 -6.66 5.60
C ALA A 73 -2.68 -6.96 4.38
N SER A 74 -3.29 -7.11 3.19
CA SER A 74 -2.56 -7.33 1.94
C SER A 74 -1.63 -6.15 1.60
N ILE A 75 -2.13 -4.91 1.70
CA ILE A 75 -1.34 -3.70 1.45
C ILE A 75 -0.16 -3.61 2.42
N ASN A 76 -0.42 -3.80 3.72
CA ASN A 76 0.64 -3.75 4.74
C ASN A 76 1.72 -4.81 4.47
N LYS A 77 1.34 -6.01 4.03
CA LYS A 77 2.28 -7.07 3.66
C LYS A 77 3.15 -6.65 2.46
N GLN A 78 2.53 -6.11 1.41
CA GLN A 78 3.25 -5.65 0.22
C GLN A 78 4.22 -4.51 0.55
N MET A 79 3.80 -3.54 1.38
CA MET A 79 4.68 -2.46 1.83
C MET A 79 5.87 -2.99 2.62
N GLY A 80 5.66 -3.98 3.50
CA GLY A 80 6.75 -4.63 4.24
C GLY A 80 7.80 -5.26 3.32
N GLN A 81 7.35 -5.94 2.25
CA GLN A 81 8.25 -6.55 1.26
C GLN A 81 9.04 -5.53 0.44
N ILE A 82 8.44 -4.39 0.11
CA ILE A 82 9.13 -3.30 -0.60
C ILE A 82 10.24 -2.72 0.28
N ILE A 83 9.92 -2.41 1.54
CA ILE A 83 10.89 -1.87 2.50
C ILE A 83 12.06 -2.85 2.73
N GLU A 84 11.76 -4.15 2.83
CA GLU A 84 12.78 -5.20 2.97
C GLU A 84 13.69 -5.27 1.74
N ALA A 85 13.12 -5.23 0.53
CA ALA A 85 13.89 -5.23 -0.71
C ALA A 85 14.78 -4.00 -0.85
N GLU A 86 14.26 -2.80 -0.52
CA GLU A 86 15.04 -1.55 -0.53
C GLU A 86 16.19 -1.61 0.50
N ALA A 87 15.95 -2.15 1.69
CA ALA A 87 16.99 -2.30 2.71
C ALA A 87 18.10 -3.28 2.27
N GLN A 88 17.73 -4.35 1.55
CA GLN A 88 18.70 -5.31 1.01
C GLN A 88 19.54 -4.68 -0.10
N GLU A 89 18.92 -3.94 -1.03
CA GLU A 89 19.64 -3.23 -2.10
C GLU A 89 20.67 -2.24 -1.53
N VAL A 90 20.30 -1.50 -0.48
CA VAL A 90 21.23 -0.59 0.21
C VAL A 90 22.39 -1.35 0.85
N ALA A 91 22.13 -2.46 1.53
CA ALA A 91 23.17 -3.27 2.18
C ALA A 91 24.14 -3.89 1.16
N GLU A 92 23.64 -4.35 0.01
CA GLU A 92 24.46 -4.87 -1.09
C GLU A 92 25.34 -3.76 -1.68
N ALA A 93 24.79 -2.58 -1.94
CA ALA A 93 25.55 -1.43 -2.43
C ALA A 93 26.65 -0.96 -1.44
N GLU A 94 26.36 -0.98 -0.13
CA GLU A 94 27.36 -0.69 0.90
C GLU A 94 28.50 -1.72 0.92
N CYS A 95 28.17 -3.01 0.73
CA CYS A 95 29.18 -4.07 0.65
C CYS A 95 30.07 -3.91 -0.58
N GLU A 96 29.48 -3.72 -1.76
CA GLU A 96 30.22 -3.51 -3.01
C GLU A 96 31.14 -2.29 -2.92
N MET A 97 30.64 -1.19 -2.36
CA MET A 97 31.45 0.02 -2.15
C MET A 97 32.63 -0.24 -1.21
N SER A 98 32.41 -1.00 -0.13
CA SER A 98 33.48 -1.39 0.81
C SER A 98 34.56 -2.22 0.12
N GLU A 99 34.18 -3.18 -0.72
CA GLU A 99 35.09 -4.01 -1.51
C GLU A 99 35.92 -3.17 -2.48
N ILE A 100 35.30 -2.21 -3.18
CA ILE A 100 35.99 -1.28 -4.09
C ILE A 100 37.00 -0.42 -3.32
N ILE A 101 36.61 0.14 -2.17
CA ILE A 101 37.52 0.95 -1.33
C ILE A 101 38.70 0.11 -0.87
N HIS A 102 38.45 -1.12 -0.41
CA HIS A 102 39.50 -2.02 0.07
C HIS A 102 40.46 -2.44 -1.06
N ALA A 103 39.93 -2.79 -2.23
CA ALA A 103 40.72 -3.12 -3.41
C ALA A 103 41.61 -1.93 -3.84
N ASN A 104 41.05 -0.73 -3.91
CA ASN A 104 41.80 0.48 -4.26
C ASN A 104 42.89 0.81 -3.22
N ALA A 105 42.59 0.68 -1.92
CA ALA A 105 43.59 0.85 -0.87
C ALA A 105 44.72 -0.17 -0.98
N THR A 106 44.40 -1.44 -1.24
CA THR A 106 45.38 -2.53 -1.41
C THR A 106 46.27 -2.29 -2.62
N GLN A 107 45.69 -1.88 -3.75
CA GLN A 107 46.45 -1.53 -4.96
C GLN A 107 47.38 -0.33 -4.70
N PHE A 108 46.88 0.74 -4.09
CA PHE A 108 47.68 1.91 -3.73
C PHE A 108 48.89 1.52 -2.86
N TYR A 109 48.68 0.72 -1.82
CA TYR A 109 49.77 0.26 -0.95
C TYR A 109 50.78 -0.63 -1.68
N SER A 110 50.33 -1.51 -2.58
CA SER A 110 51.24 -2.35 -3.38
C SER A 110 52.10 -1.52 -4.36
N GLU A 111 51.51 -0.51 -5.02
CA GLU A 111 52.17 0.28 -6.06
C GLU A 111 53.06 1.39 -5.50
N HIS A 112 52.70 2.00 -4.36
CA HIS A 112 53.34 3.22 -3.86
C HIS A 112 54.16 3.03 -2.58
N LEU A 113 53.91 1.97 -1.80
CA LEU A 113 54.71 1.67 -0.61
C LEU A 113 55.69 0.51 -0.81
N GLY A 114 55.67 -0.17 -1.97
CA GLY A 114 56.63 -1.23 -2.29
C GLY A 114 56.68 -2.30 -1.21
N ILE A 115 55.53 -2.82 -0.79
CA ILE A 115 55.50 -4.00 0.09
C ILE A 115 55.74 -5.22 -0.80
N ASP A 116 56.99 -5.37 -1.26
CA ASP A 116 57.50 -6.66 -1.67
C ASP A 116 57.47 -7.55 -0.43
N ASN A 117 56.78 -8.68 -0.55
CA ASN A 117 56.66 -9.71 0.48
C ASN A 117 58.02 -9.95 1.15
N TRP A 118 58.18 -9.47 2.39
CA TRP A 118 59.19 -10.01 3.30
C TRP A 118 58.70 -11.40 3.72
N SER A 119 59.08 -12.38 2.90
CA SER A 119 59.00 -13.79 3.25
C SER A 119 60.17 -14.11 4.16
N GLU A 120 59.90 -14.40 5.44
CA GLU A 120 60.51 -15.46 6.25
C GLU A 120 59.84 -15.56 7.64
#